data_AF-A0A5Y1YCF3-F1
#
_entry.id   AF-A0A5Y1YCF3-F1
#
_cell.length_a   1.000
_cell.length_b   1.000
_cell.length_c   1.000
_cell.angle_alpha   90.00
_cell.angle_beta   90.00
_cell.angle_gamma   90.00
#
_symmetry.space_group_name_H-M   'P 1'
#
loop_
_entity.id
_entity.type
_entity.pdbx_description
1 polymer ?
#
loop_
_entity_poly.entity_id
_entity_poly.type
_entity_poly.pdbx_seq_one_letter_code
_entity_poly.pdbx_strand_id
1 'polypeptide(L)' 'MKSFSLLTNCWLPVRFNDGSTGKLAPVDLADENVVDIAA' A
#
# COMPACT_ATOMS: atom_id res chain seq x y z
N MET A 1 14.77 15.41 -13.49
CA MET A 1 14.63 14.43 -12.39
C MET A 1 13.18 13.98 -12.35
N LYS A 2 12.89 12.67 -12.27
CA LYS A 2 11.52 12.18 -12.09
C LYS A 2 11.17 12.31 -10.59
N SER A 3 10.07 12.98 -10.27
CA SER A 3 9.60 13.13 -8.89
C SER A 3 9.01 11.80 -8.39
N PHE A 4 9.36 11.39 -7.17
CA PHE A 4 8.76 10.23 -6.51
C PHE A 4 7.59 10.71 -5.65
N SER A 5 6.37 10.42 -6.10
CA SER A 5 5.15 10.77 -5.37
C SER A 5 4.85 9.70 -4.31
N LEU A 6 4.81 10.10 -3.05
CA LEU A 6 4.41 9.20 -1.96
C LEU A 6 2.92 8.82 -2.02
N LEU A 7 2.09 9.54 -2.75
CA LEU A 7 0.66 9.21 -2.81
C LEU A 7 0.37 8.13 -3.85
N THR A 8 1.14 8.09 -4.94
CA THR A 8 0.82 7.28 -6.12
C THR A 8 1.84 6.18 -6.43
N ASN A 9 3.00 6.16 -5.76
CA ASN A 9 3.95 5.06 -5.90
C ASN A 9 3.71 4.01 -4.82
N CYS A 10 3.86 2.74 -5.17
CA CYS A 10 3.73 1.63 -4.21
C CYS A 10 4.96 1.52 -3.32
N TRP A 11 4.86 2.05 -2.11
CA TRP A 11 5.93 1.96 -1.11
C TRP A 11 5.42 1.54 0.27
N LEU A 12 4.15 1.82 0.57
CA LEU A 12 3.58 1.61 1.89
C LEU A 12 3.35 0.11 2.11
N PRO A 13 4.00 -0.50 3.10
CA PRO A 13 3.76 -1.91 3.40
C PRO A 13 2.35 -2.10 3.97
N VAL A 14 1.63 -3.10 3.48
CA VAL A 14 0.27 -3.44 3.91
C VAL A 14 0.12 -4.94 4.13
N ARG A 15 -0.84 -5.32 4.97
CA ARG A 15 -1.30 -6.70 5.16
C ARG A 15 -2.63 -6.87 4.43
N PHE A 16 -2.72 -7.89 3.60
CA PHE A 16 -3.93 -8.23 2.86
C PHE A 16 -4.80 -9.23 3.64
N ASN A 17 -6.07 -9.34 3.24
CA ASN A 17 -7.05 -10.23 3.86
C ASN A 17 -6.74 -11.73 3.70
N ASP A 18 -5.93 -12.11 2.73
CA ASP A 18 -5.41 -13.47 2.54
C ASP A 18 -4.22 -13.80 3.47
N GLY A 19 -3.82 -12.85 4.31
CA GLY A 19 -2.70 -12.97 5.24
C GLY A 19 -1.33 -12.66 4.61
N SER A 20 -1.27 -12.35 3.31
CA SER A 20 -0.04 -11.95 2.64
C SER A 20 0.35 -10.50 2.99
N THR A 21 1.63 -10.18 2.75
CA THR A 21 2.15 -8.81 2.90
C THR A 21 2.68 -8.30 1.57
N GLY A 22 2.51 -7.01 1.31
CA GLY A 22 3.00 -6.38 0.09
C GLY A 22 3.15 -4.87 0.23
N LYS A 23 3.35 -4.18 -0.89
CA LYS A 23 3.44 -2.71 -0.94
C LYS A 23 2.33 -2.16 -1.82
N LEU A 24 1.77 -1.05 -1.37
CA LEU A 24 0.64 -0.41 -2.01
C LEU A 24 0.87 1.12 -2.05
N ALA A 25 0.26 1.80 -3.02
CA ALA A 25 0.24 3.26 -3.02
C ALA A 25 -0.81 3.74 -2.02
N PRO A 26 -0.55 4.78 -1.20
CA PRO A 26 -1.51 5.25 -0.21
C PRO A 26 -2.89 5.63 -0.75
N VAL A 27 -2.99 6.04 -2.02
CA VAL A 27 -4.28 6.32 -2.67
C VAL A 27 -5.19 5.08 -2.76
N ASP A 28 -4.62 3.89 -2.78
CA ASP A 28 -5.35 2.62 -2.91
C ASP A 28 -5.68 2.00 -1.54
N LEU A 29 -5.37 2.67 -0.42
CA LEU A 29 -5.55 2.11 0.94
C LEU A 29 -7.00 1.76 1.30
N ALA A 30 -7.96 2.35 0.58
CA ALA A 30 -9.38 2.06 0.75
C ALA A 30 -9.83 0.76 0.05
N ASP A 31 -8.91 0.02 -0.59
CA ASP A 31 -9.18 -1.29 -1.17
C ASP A 31 -9.63 -2.27 -0.07
N GLU A 32 -10.73 -2.99 -0.33
CA GLU A 32 -11.36 -3.93 0.60
C GLU A 32 -10.47 -5.12 0.97
N ASN A 33 -9.42 -5.38 0.17
CA ASN A 33 -8.46 -6.43 0.43
C ASN A 33 -7.36 -6.01 1.41
N VAL A 34 -7.24 -4.72 1.74
CA VAL A 34 -6.27 -4.22 2.72
C VAL A 34 -6.89 -4.26 4.11
N VAL A 35 -6.25 -5.00 5.02
CA VAL A 35 -6.72 -5.16 6.39
C VAL A 35 -5.97 -4.24 7.36
N ASP A 36 -4.68 -4.01 7.11
CA ASP A 36 -3.84 -3.22 7.99
C ASP A 36 -2.61 -2.65 7.26
N ILE A 37 -2.00 -1.62 7.83
CA ILE A 37 -0.67 -1.16 7.42
C ILE A 37 0.36 -2.04 8.13
N ALA A 38 1.25 -2.66 7.35
CA ALA A 38 2.26 -3.53 7.90
C ALA A 38 3.39 -2.69 8.52
N ALA A 39 3.34 -2.52 9.85
CA ALA A 39 4.50 -2.15 10.65
C ALA A 39 5.46 -3.34 10.84
#